data_AF-A0AAC8UWJ9-F1
#
_entry.id   AF-A0AAC8UWJ9-F1
#
_cell.length_a   1.000
_cell.length_b   1.000
_cell.length_c   1.000
_cell.angle_alpha   90.00
_cell.angle_beta   90.00
_cell.angle_gamma   90.00
#
_symmetry.space_group_name_H-M   'P 1'
#
loop_
_entity.id
_entity.type
_entity.pdbx_description
1 polymer ?
#
loop_
_entity_poly.entity_id
_entity_poly.type
_entity_poly.pdbx_seq_one_letter_code
_entity_poly.pdbx_strand_id
1 'polypeptide(L)'
;MEITDLPDNAVRQHFQLHYDGLARLLEVHLITGEIYVYRGVTRTTYQHFIDAAHPALYYHNVIAHHGCIQIRFNSLHLSEIGRDAAEMLPLPKSHLIATIAYDNAQSLLLVTFIEKRQLLYPNVPRETVEILLHALDPDEYYKKSITVQYACCAVK
;
A
#
# COMPACT_ATOMS: atom_id res chain seq x y z
N MET A 1 22.11 -21.17 -14.60
CA MET A 1 21.63 -21.34 -13.23
C MET A 1 20.29 -22.03 -13.35
N GLU A 2 20.29 -23.34 -13.13
CA GLU A 2 19.12 -24.20 -13.33
C GLU A 2 18.10 -23.93 -12.22
N ILE A 3 16.88 -23.62 -12.62
CA ILE A 3 15.74 -23.50 -11.71
C ILE A 3 15.29 -24.93 -11.44
N THR A 4 15.70 -25.48 -10.31
CA THR A 4 15.17 -26.75 -9.79
C THR A 4 13.67 -26.59 -9.55
N ASP A 5 12.89 -27.44 -10.23
CA ASP A 5 11.45 -27.59 -10.06
C ASP A 5 11.11 -27.82 -8.59
N LEU A 6 10.56 -26.79 -7.95
CA LEU A 6 9.90 -26.92 -6.66
C LEU A 6 8.48 -27.43 -6.91
N PRO A 7 7.99 -28.42 -6.13
CA PRO A 7 6.67 -28.99 -6.32
C PRO A 7 5.57 -27.91 -6.23
N ASP A 8 4.59 -27.96 -7.13
CA ASP A 8 3.50 -26.97 -7.32
C ASP A 8 2.79 -26.52 -6.02
N ASN A 9 2.78 -27.37 -5.00
CA ASN A 9 2.18 -27.08 -3.70
C ASN A 9 2.99 -26.09 -2.85
N ALA A 10 4.31 -25.98 -3.04
CA ALA A 10 5.16 -25.02 -2.34
C ALA A 10 4.99 -23.60 -2.92
N VAL A 11 4.79 -23.47 -4.23
CA VAL A 11 4.64 -22.19 -4.93
C VAL A 11 3.33 -21.48 -4.57
N ARG A 12 2.25 -22.24 -4.36
CA ARG A 12 0.97 -21.71 -3.85
C ARG A 12 1.06 -21.20 -2.40
N GLN A 13 2.02 -21.67 -1.61
CA GLN A 13 2.24 -21.23 -0.22
C GLN A 13 3.09 -19.95 -0.12
N HIS A 14 3.55 -19.39 -1.24
CA HIS A 14 4.43 -18.21 -1.24
C HIS A 14 3.71 -16.87 -1.29
N PHE A 15 2.42 -16.86 -1.61
CA PHE A 15 1.65 -15.63 -1.81
C PHE A 15 0.35 -15.67 -0.98
N GLN A 16 0.16 -14.72 -0.08
CA GLN A 16 -1.20 -14.39 0.40
C GLN A 16 -1.70 -13.18 -0.37
N LEU A 17 -2.86 -13.33 -1.01
CA LEU A 17 -3.41 -12.31 -1.89
C LEU A 17 -4.64 -11.68 -1.24
N HIS A 18 -4.71 -10.36 -1.26
CA HIS A 18 -5.90 -9.62 -0.86
C HIS A 18 -6.22 -8.59 -1.94
N TYR A 19 -7.44 -8.68 -2.49
CA TYR A 19 -7.85 -7.88 -3.65
C TYR A 19 -9.03 -6.98 -3.31
N ASP A 20 -8.84 -5.67 -3.51
CA ASP A 20 -9.92 -4.68 -3.50
C ASP A 20 -10.36 -4.40 -4.94
N GLY A 21 -11.54 -4.90 -5.28
CA GLY A 21 -12.11 -4.78 -6.63
C GLY A 21 -12.55 -3.37 -7.02
N LEU A 22 -12.92 -2.53 -6.05
CA LEU A 22 -13.34 -1.15 -6.31
C LEU A 22 -12.12 -0.28 -6.59
N ALA A 23 -11.06 -0.47 -5.82
CA ALA A 23 -9.81 0.29 -5.96
C ALA A 23 -8.84 -0.31 -6.99
N ARG A 24 -9.11 -1.52 -7.52
CA ARG A 24 -8.22 -2.29 -8.40
C ARG A 24 -6.83 -2.46 -7.79
N LEU A 25 -6.82 -2.80 -6.50
CA LEU A 25 -5.61 -3.00 -5.71
C LEU A 25 -5.44 -4.48 -5.41
N LEU A 26 -4.23 -4.98 -5.60
CA LEU A 26 -3.83 -6.30 -5.20
C LEU A 26 -2.69 -6.20 -4.19
N GLU A 27 -2.96 -6.56 -2.95
CA GLU A 27 -1.97 -6.78 -1.92
C GLU A 27 -1.44 -8.21 -2.03
N VAL A 28 -0.11 -8.34 -2.09
CA VAL A 28 0.63 -9.58 -2.24
C VAL A 28 1.59 -9.69 -1.08
N HIS A 29 1.36 -10.66 -0.19
CA HIS A 29 2.28 -11.00 0.89
C HIS A 29 3.17 -12.13 0.42
N LEU A 30 4.48 -11.90 0.44
CA LEU A 30 5.47 -12.92 0.18
C LEU A 30 5.76 -13.72 1.46
N ILE A 31 6.18 -14.96 1.31
CA ILE A 31 6.64 -15.80 2.44
C ILE A 31 7.80 -15.18 3.22
N THR A 32 8.56 -14.27 2.60
CA THR A 32 9.62 -13.48 3.22
C THR A 32 9.10 -12.45 4.24
N GLY A 33 7.78 -12.28 4.34
CA GLY A 33 7.14 -11.26 5.18
C GLY A 33 7.09 -9.88 4.53
N GLU A 34 7.50 -9.76 3.27
CA GLU A 34 7.35 -8.54 2.48
C GLU A 34 5.93 -8.40 1.94
N ILE A 35 5.43 -7.17 1.93
CA ILE A 35 4.10 -6.83 1.41
C ILE A 35 4.27 -5.89 0.22
N TYR A 36 3.60 -6.21 -0.87
CA TYR A 36 3.56 -5.38 -2.07
C TYR A 36 2.11 -5.07 -2.42
N VAL A 37 1.79 -3.81 -2.68
CA VAL A 37 0.46 -3.39 -3.14
C VAL A 37 0.56 -2.93 -4.58
N TYR A 38 -0.07 -3.67 -5.49
CA TYR A 38 -0.10 -3.41 -6.91
C TYR A 38 -1.39 -2.67 -7.29
N ARG A 39 -1.25 -1.55 -8.00
CA ARG A 39 -2.34 -0.72 -8.50
C ARG A 39 -2.73 -1.10 -9.91
N GLY A 40 -4.00 -0.88 -10.24
CA GLY A 40 -4.53 -1.12 -11.59
C GLY A 40 -4.68 -2.60 -11.94
N VAL A 41 -4.58 -3.48 -10.96
CA VAL A 41 -4.81 -4.92 -11.16
C VAL A 41 -6.31 -5.11 -11.35
N THR A 42 -6.72 -5.59 -12.52
CA THR A 42 -8.15 -5.82 -12.80
C THR A 42 -8.64 -7.09 -12.10
N ARG A 43 -9.96 -7.21 -11.92
CA ARG A 43 -10.58 -8.43 -11.38
C ARG A 43 -10.21 -9.66 -12.20
N THR A 44 -10.13 -9.51 -13.53
CA THR A 44 -9.70 -10.59 -14.44
C THR A 44 -8.24 -10.96 -14.20
N THR A 45 -7.35 -9.97 -14.08
CA THR A 45 -5.92 -10.18 -13.80
C THR A 45 -5.70 -10.90 -12.46
N TYR A 46 -6.46 -10.50 -11.43
CA TYR A 46 -6.46 -11.15 -10.12
C TYR A 46 -6.96 -12.59 -10.19
N GLN A 47 -8.09 -12.82 -10.86
CA GLN A 47 -8.66 -14.17 -10.99
C GLN A 47 -7.69 -15.12 -11.71
N HIS A 48 -7.06 -14.65 -12.80
CA HIS A 48 -6.02 -15.40 -13.49
C HIS A 48 -4.80 -15.68 -12.62
N PHE A 49 -4.48 -14.82 -11.65
CA PHE A 49 -3.38 -15.08 -10.71
C PHE A 49 -3.75 -16.20 -9.72
N ILE A 50 -4.97 -16.20 -9.19
CA ILE A 50 -5.47 -17.28 -8.32
C ILE A 50 -5.48 -18.62 -9.06
N ASP A 51 -5.95 -18.60 -10.30
CA ASP A 51 -6.15 -19.81 -11.10
C ASP A 51 -4.88 -20.26 -11.84
N ALA A 52 -3.78 -19.49 -11.74
CA ALA A 52 -2.54 -19.79 -12.44
C ALA A 52 -1.98 -21.16 -12.02
N ALA A 53 -1.64 -21.98 -13.01
CA ALA A 53 -0.92 -23.24 -12.79
C ALA A 53 0.43 -23.00 -12.10
N HIS A 54 1.11 -21.89 -12.45
CA HIS A 54 2.40 -21.49 -11.87
C HIS A 54 2.33 -20.05 -11.32
N PRO A 55 1.86 -19.85 -10.07
CA PRO A 55 1.63 -18.52 -9.50
C PRO A 55 2.88 -17.63 -9.46
N ALA A 56 4.06 -18.17 -9.13
CA ALA A 56 5.30 -17.37 -9.12
C ALA A 56 5.68 -16.83 -10.51
N LEU A 57 5.50 -17.64 -11.55
CA LEU A 57 5.77 -17.23 -12.92
C LEU A 57 4.75 -16.17 -13.38
N TYR A 58 3.49 -16.33 -13.00
CA TYR A 58 2.45 -15.32 -13.27
C TYR A 58 2.73 -14.00 -12.53
N TYR A 59 3.15 -14.08 -11.26
CA TYR A 59 3.56 -12.92 -10.49
C TYR A 59 4.68 -12.15 -11.18
N HIS A 60 5.77 -12.81 -11.54
CA HIS A 60 6.92 -12.17 -12.18
C HIS A 60 6.59 -11.59 -13.56
N ASN A 61 5.81 -12.30 -14.37
CA ASN A 61 5.56 -11.91 -15.77
C ASN A 61 4.36 -10.97 -15.96
N VAL A 62 3.47 -10.85 -14.96
CA VAL A 62 2.24 -10.07 -15.09
C VAL A 62 2.09 -9.08 -13.95
N ILE A 63 2.10 -9.55 -12.71
CA ILE A 63 1.80 -8.70 -11.55
C ILE A 63 2.92 -7.70 -11.28
N ALA A 64 4.19 -8.15 -11.32
CA ALA A 64 5.36 -7.32 -11.02
C ALA A 64 5.54 -6.12 -11.97
N HIS A 65 4.88 -6.13 -13.14
CA HIS A 65 4.90 -5.02 -14.10
C HIS A 65 3.78 -3.99 -13.88
N HIS A 66 2.84 -4.25 -12.97
CA HIS A 66 1.86 -3.25 -12.56
C HIS A 66 2.53 -2.18 -11.70
N GLY A 67 1.92 -0.98 -11.64
CA GLY A 67 2.37 0.08 -10.73
C GLY A 67 2.41 -0.44 -9.30
N CYS A 68 3.61 -0.62 -8.76
CA CYS A 68 3.84 -1.28 -7.49
C CYS A 68 4.16 -0.27 -6.40
N ILE A 69 3.47 -0.40 -5.29
CA ILE A 69 3.78 0.24 -4.02
C ILE A 69 4.46 -0.85 -3.19
N GLN A 70 5.77 -0.76 -3.06
CA GLN A 70 6.48 -1.64 -2.15
C GLN A 70 6.24 -1.15 -0.72
N ILE A 71 5.47 -1.94 0.05
CA ILE A 71 5.15 -1.67 1.45
C ILE A 71 6.25 -2.32 2.30
N ARG A 72 7.39 -1.64 2.46
CA ARG A 72 8.46 -2.09 3.38
C ARG A 72 8.18 -1.56 4.79
N PHE A 73 7.42 -2.30 5.60
CA PHE A 73 7.18 -1.90 7.00
C PHE A 73 7.90 -2.75 8.06
N ASN A 74 8.77 -3.70 7.68
CA ASN A 74 9.51 -4.51 8.66
C ASN A 74 10.93 -4.03 9.03
N SER A 75 11.37 -2.87 8.58
CA SER A 75 12.57 -2.20 9.10
C SER A 75 12.65 -0.77 8.58
N LEU A 76 11.80 0.11 9.12
CA LEU A 76 12.02 1.54 8.94
C LEU A 76 13.20 1.98 9.81
N HIS A 77 14.42 1.72 9.35
CA HIS A 77 15.44 2.73 9.53
C HIS A 77 15.05 3.92 8.65
N LEU A 78 14.65 5.01 9.31
CA LEU A 78 14.29 6.31 8.71
C LEU A 78 15.31 6.87 7.70
N SER A 79 16.46 6.23 7.55
CA SER A 79 17.52 6.56 6.60
C SER A 79 17.29 6.04 5.17
N GLU A 80 16.31 5.16 4.93
CA GLU A 80 16.15 4.48 3.63
C GLU A 80 14.82 4.77 2.90
N ILE A 81 13.89 5.52 3.49
CA ILE A 81 12.88 6.19 2.67
C ILE A 81 13.63 7.33 1.97
N GLY A 82 13.74 7.25 0.64
CA GLY A 82 14.12 8.29 -0.32
C GLY A 82 15.01 9.44 0.17
N ARG A 83 16.13 9.67 -0.50
CA ARG A 83 16.84 10.97 -0.40
C ARG A 83 15.98 12.18 -0.78
N ASP A 84 14.74 11.98 -1.26
CA ASP A 84 13.68 12.97 -1.47
C ASP A 84 12.34 12.58 -0.78
N ALA A 85 12.40 11.81 0.32
CA ALA A 85 11.25 11.16 0.94
C ALA A 85 10.30 12.10 1.66
N ALA A 86 9.01 11.81 1.49
CA ALA A 86 7.87 12.28 2.27
C ALA A 86 8.23 12.60 3.73
N GLU A 87 8.45 13.88 4.01
CA GLU A 87 8.67 14.37 5.37
C GLU A 87 7.43 14.03 6.21
N MET A 88 7.63 13.51 7.43
CA MET A 88 6.51 13.32 8.35
C MET A 88 6.03 14.69 8.81
N LEU A 89 4.87 15.10 8.32
CA LEU A 89 4.28 16.39 8.63
C LEU A 89 3.40 16.23 9.87
N PRO A 90 3.71 16.93 10.98
CA PRO A 90 2.85 16.95 12.15
C PRO A 90 1.53 17.64 11.82
N LEU A 91 0.44 17.16 12.41
CA LEU A 91 -0.88 17.79 12.33
C LEU A 91 -1.22 18.42 13.69
N PRO A 92 -0.74 19.65 13.98
CA PRO A 92 -0.74 20.22 15.33
C PRO A 92 -2.14 20.47 15.92
N LYS A 93 -3.19 20.48 15.08
CA LYS A 93 -4.59 20.67 15.51
C LYS A 93 -5.40 19.37 15.56
N SER A 94 -4.77 18.24 15.22
CA SER A 94 -5.44 16.94 15.20
C SER A 94 -5.39 16.30 16.58
N HIS A 95 -6.50 15.66 17.00
CA HIS A 95 -6.59 14.84 18.20
C HIS A 95 -6.63 13.35 17.88
N LEU A 96 -6.62 12.99 16.60
CA LEU A 96 -6.69 11.61 16.09
C LEU A 96 -5.38 11.18 15.43
N ILE A 97 -4.78 12.08 14.65
CA ILE A 97 -3.63 11.86 13.77
C ILE A 97 -2.42 12.53 14.41
N ALA A 98 -1.34 11.76 14.60
CA ALA A 98 -0.08 12.29 15.08
C ALA A 98 0.71 12.94 13.93
N THR A 99 0.89 12.20 12.84
CA THR A 99 1.64 12.64 11.67
C THR A 99 1.06 12.05 10.39
N ILE A 100 1.35 12.70 9.27
CA ILE A 100 1.14 12.14 7.94
C ILE A 100 2.45 12.15 7.15
N ALA A 101 2.56 11.25 6.18
CA ALA A 101 3.59 11.31 5.16
C ALA A 101 2.94 11.14 3.79
N TYR A 102 3.41 11.89 2.79
CA TYR A 102 2.88 11.81 1.44
C TYR A 102 3.97 11.59 0.38
N ASP A 103 3.86 10.49 -0.37
CA ASP A 103 4.68 10.25 -1.55
C ASP A 103 3.95 10.79 -2.79
N ASN A 104 4.50 11.86 -3.36
CA ASN A 104 3.93 12.53 -4.53
C ASN A 104 4.09 11.71 -5.81
N ALA A 105 5.16 10.91 -5.95
CA ALA A 105 5.38 10.10 -7.15
C ALA A 105 4.35 8.96 -7.24
N GLN A 106 3.96 8.42 -6.08
CA GLN A 106 3.03 7.30 -5.98
C GLN A 106 1.60 7.71 -5.57
N SER A 107 1.36 8.99 -5.29
CA SER A 107 0.08 9.49 -4.76
C SER A 107 -0.40 8.71 -3.54
N LEU A 108 0.49 8.54 -2.57
CA LEU A 108 0.27 7.74 -1.36
C LEU A 108 0.29 8.60 -0.12
N LEU A 109 -0.76 8.51 0.67
CA LEU A 109 -0.85 9.12 1.99
C LEU A 109 -0.73 8.05 3.07
N LEU A 110 0.31 8.14 3.90
CA LEU A 110 0.41 7.40 5.15
C LEU A 110 -0.10 8.27 6.29
N VAL A 111 -1.06 7.74 7.06
CA VAL A 111 -1.62 8.39 8.24
C VAL A 111 -1.19 7.61 9.47
N THR A 112 -0.48 8.27 10.38
CA THR A 112 -0.08 7.71 11.66
C THR A 112 -0.95 8.31 12.76
N PHE A 113 -1.69 7.45 13.46
CA PHE A 113 -2.57 7.83 14.54
C PHE A 113 -1.81 7.99 15.86
N ILE A 114 -2.38 8.73 16.81
CA ILE A 114 -1.81 8.89 18.15
C ILE A 114 -1.68 7.54 18.87
N GLU A 115 -2.61 6.61 18.65
CA GLU A 115 -2.55 5.23 19.15
C GLU A 115 -1.49 4.35 18.45
N LYS A 116 -0.63 4.95 17.62
CA LYS A 116 0.43 4.30 16.83
C LYS A 116 -0.06 3.31 15.78
N ARG A 117 -1.37 3.27 15.52
CA ARG A 117 -1.91 2.62 14.33
C ARG A 117 -1.52 3.41 13.08
N GLN A 118 -1.23 2.71 11.99
CA GLN A 118 -0.91 3.31 10.71
C GLN A 118 -1.88 2.83 9.63
N LEU A 119 -2.37 3.76 8.81
CA LEU A 119 -3.21 3.47 7.65
C LEU A 119 -2.59 4.09 6.41
N LEU A 120 -2.54 3.31 5.33
CA LEU A 120 -2.04 3.75 4.04
C LEU A 120 -3.19 3.92 3.06
N TYR A 121 -3.26 5.11 2.46
CA TYR A 121 -4.27 5.52 1.50
C TYR A 121 -3.63 5.71 0.11
N PRO A 122 -3.81 4.76 -0.81
CA PRO A 122 -3.40 4.94 -2.21
C PRO A 122 -4.34 5.86 -2.98
N ASN A 123 -3.84 6.38 -4.11
CA ASN A 123 -4.60 7.23 -5.03
C ASN A 123 -5.06 8.58 -4.44
N VAL A 124 -4.45 9.06 -3.34
CA VAL A 124 -4.83 10.35 -2.74
C VAL A 124 -4.15 11.48 -3.51
N PRO A 125 -4.90 12.43 -4.11
CA PRO A 125 -4.33 13.59 -4.76
C PRO A 125 -3.56 14.47 -3.78
N ARG A 126 -2.48 15.12 -4.25
CA ARG A 126 -1.67 16.03 -3.43
C ARG A 126 -2.51 17.15 -2.84
N GLU A 127 -3.44 17.69 -3.61
CA GLU A 127 -4.37 18.76 -3.19
C GLU A 127 -5.18 18.35 -1.95
N THR A 128 -5.64 17.10 -1.88
CA THR A 128 -6.37 16.56 -0.71
C THR A 128 -5.50 16.57 0.55
N VAL A 129 -4.20 16.28 0.40
CA VAL A 129 -3.25 16.30 1.52
C VAL A 129 -2.92 17.73 1.96
N GLU A 130 -2.77 18.65 1.01
CA GLU A 130 -2.56 20.07 1.31
C GLU A 130 -3.78 20.66 2.04
N ILE A 131 -5.00 20.31 1.63
CA ILE A 131 -6.22 20.71 2.36
C ILE A 131 -6.23 20.11 3.78
N LEU A 132 -5.88 18.83 3.95
CA LEU A 132 -5.80 18.20 5.27
C LEU A 132 -4.83 18.94 6.20
N LEU A 133 -3.64 19.30 5.71
CA LEU A 133 -2.61 20.01 6.48
C LEU A 133 -3.06 21.40 6.94
N HIS A 134 -3.86 22.08 6.13
CA HIS A 134 -4.31 23.44 6.38
C HIS A 134 -5.76 23.54 6.89
N ALA A 135 -6.43 22.41 7.08
CA ALA A 135 -7.80 22.37 7.58
C ALA A 135 -7.91 23.02 8.97
N LEU A 136 -9.03 23.73 9.18
CA LEU A 136 -9.38 24.30 10.49
C LEU A 136 -9.59 23.19 11.53
N ASP A 137 -10.28 22.12 11.12
CA ASP A 137 -10.44 20.86 11.86
C ASP A 137 -9.96 19.70 10.96
N PRO A 138 -8.69 19.25 11.13
CA PRO A 138 -8.14 18.16 10.32
C PRO A 138 -8.80 16.81 10.60
N ASP A 139 -9.33 16.59 11.81
CA ASP A 139 -9.97 15.32 12.16
C ASP A 139 -11.32 15.16 11.46
N GLU A 140 -12.10 16.25 11.42
CA GLU A 140 -13.37 16.28 10.70
C GLU A 140 -13.15 16.13 9.19
N TYR A 141 -12.17 16.85 8.63
CA TYR A 141 -11.82 16.73 7.21
C TYR A 141 -11.39 15.29 6.87
N TYR A 142 -10.51 14.70 7.67
CA TYR A 142 -10.08 13.31 7.49
C TYR A 142 -11.27 12.34 7.46
N LYS A 143 -12.19 12.44 8.42
CA LYS A 143 -13.37 11.56 8.52
C LYS A 143 -14.39 11.75 7.41
N LYS A 144 -14.56 12.98 6.89
CA LYS A 144 -15.59 13.28 5.88
C LYS A 144 -15.09 13.16 4.46
N SER A 145 -13.81 13.46 4.23
CA SER A 145 -13.22 13.57 2.90
C SER A 145 -12.28 12.41 2.60
N ILE A 146 -11.46 11.97 3.56
CA ILE A 146 -10.46 10.93 3.29
C ILE A 146 -11.04 9.53 3.48
N THR A 147 -11.58 9.22 4.66
CA THR A 147 -12.07 7.86 4.95
C THR A 147 -13.29 7.45 4.14
N VAL A 148 -14.04 8.40 3.60
CA VAL A 148 -15.23 8.15 2.76
C VAL A 148 -14.85 7.90 1.31
N GLN A 149 -13.81 8.57 0.80
CA GLN A 149 -13.50 8.60 -0.64
C GLN A 149 -12.37 7.65 -1.01
N TYR A 150 -11.48 7.32 -0.07
CA TYR A 150 -10.30 6.51 -0.35
C TYR A 150 -10.31 5.24 0.49
N ALA A 151 -10.18 4.11 -0.17
CA ALA A 151 -9.87 2.84 0.48
C ALA A 151 -8.50 2.93 1.15
N CYS A 152 -8.31 2.20 2.25
CA CYS A 152 -7.04 2.12 2.94
C CYS A 152 -6.69 0.69 3.31
N CYS A 153 -5.40 0.45 3.49
CA CYS A 153 -4.89 -0.76 4.13
C CYS A 153 -4.24 -0.41 5.47
N ALA A 154 -4.40 -1.30 6.45
CA ALA A 154 -3.71 -1.18 7.73
C ALA A 154 -2.26 -1.61 7.56
N VAL A 155 -1.36 -0.79 8.09
CA VAL A 155 0.07 -1.11 8.16
C VAL A 155 0.32 -1.73 9.54
N LYS A 156 0.79 -2.97 9.57
CA LYS A 156 1.22 -3.67 10.79
C LYS A 156 2.72 -3.51 11.00
#